data_AF-A0A842WKC1-F1
#
_entry.id   AF-A0A842WKC1-F1
#
_cell.length_a   1.000
_cell.length_b   1.000
_cell.length_c   1.000
_cell.angle_alpha   90.00
_cell.angle_beta   90.00
_cell.angle_gamma   90.00
#
_symmetry.space_group_name_H-M   'P 1'
#
loop_
_entity.id
_entity.type
_entity.pdbx_description
1 polymer ?
#
loop_
_entity_poly.entity_id
_entity_poly.type
_entity_poly.pdbx_seq_one_letter_code
_entity_poly.pdbx_strand_id
1 'polypeptide(L)'
;MGNMVTYEEIKKKPSEYLVHLNFNRLIELVYLQPSKADFIYSSSEHFLEGEGNEEEKKRWEAWMKHFGIKFHKAHCSGHASKTDLERVIKEVNPEVLIPIHTNKPEEFKKFHPNVLIPEKGKKMEL
;
A
#
# COMPACT_ATOMS: atom_id res chain seq x y z
N MET A 1 18.83 18.68 -22.97
CA MET A 1 19.32 17.92 -21.81
C MET A 1 19.62 18.89 -20.69
N GLY A 2 18.63 19.23 -19.87
CA GLY A 2 18.82 20.08 -18.71
C GLY A 2 18.06 19.42 -17.56
N ASN A 3 18.73 19.22 -16.42
CA ASN A 3 18.19 18.66 -15.18
C ASN A 3 18.17 17.12 -15.10
N MET A 4 19.22 16.44 -15.56
CA MET A 4 19.46 15.04 -15.18
C MET A 4 20.41 15.01 -13.99
N VAL A 5 20.03 14.31 -12.92
CA VAL A 5 20.89 14.07 -11.76
C VAL A 5 21.37 12.62 -11.83
N THR A 6 22.67 12.43 -11.80
CA THR A 6 23.32 11.11 -11.85
C THR A 6 23.56 10.53 -10.45
N TYR A 7 23.81 9.22 -10.36
CA TYR A 7 24.15 8.58 -9.08
C TYR A 7 25.45 9.14 -8.48
N GLU A 8 26.39 9.59 -9.32
CA GLU A 8 27.65 10.22 -8.89
C GLU A 8 27.41 11.57 -8.23
N GLU A 9 26.46 12.35 -8.74
CA GLU A 9 26.07 13.63 -8.16
C GLU A 9 25.35 13.45 -6.82
N ILE A 10 24.45 12.46 -6.73
CA ILE A 10 23.76 12.12 -5.48
C ILE A 10 24.78 11.69 -4.42
N LYS A 11 25.75 10.84 -4.78
CA LYS A 11 26.82 10.38 -3.87
C LYS A 11 27.65 11.52 -3.27
N LYS A 12 27.89 12.60 -4.02
CA LYS A 12 28.67 13.75 -3.53
C LYS A 12 27.92 14.53 -2.44
N LYS A 13 26.58 14.56 -2.48
CA LYS A 13 25.74 15.38 -1.61
C LYS A 13 24.43 14.66 -1.22
N PRO A 14 24.51 13.50 -0.54
CA PRO A 14 23.34 12.64 -0.35
C PRO A 14 22.20 13.29 0.45
N SER A 15 22.51 14.22 1.35
CA SER A 15 21.52 14.95 2.15
C SER A 15 20.73 16.02 1.39
N GLU A 16 21.12 16.36 0.16
CA GLU A 16 20.41 17.35 -0.67
C GLU A 16 19.33 16.72 -1.57
N TYR A 17 19.19 15.38 -1.57
CA TYR A 17 18.31 14.67 -2.49
C TYR A 17 17.27 13.79 -1.80
N LEU A 18 16.06 13.80 -2.37
CA LEU A 18 15.05 12.75 -2.17
C LEU A 18 15.03 11.87 -3.42
N VAL A 19 15.24 10.56 -3.25
CA VAL A 19 15.22 9.59 -4.35
C VAL A 19 13.95 8.75 -4.26
N HIS A 20 13.16 8.76 -5.34
CA HIS A 20 11.99 7.90 -5.44
C HIS A 20 12.39 6.53 -6.03
N LEU A 21 12.27 5.48 -5.21
CA LEU A 21 12.52 4.10 -5.62
C LEU A 21 11.27 3.25 -5.39
N ASN A 22 10.93 2.43 -6.39
CA ASN A 22 9.98 1.32 -6.21
C ASN A 22 10.75 0.00 -6.06
N PHE A 23 10.03 -1.09 -5.76
CA PHE A 23 10.63 -2.41 -5.55
C PHE A 23 11.54 -2.84 -6.72
N ASN A 24 11.12 -2.60 -7.96
CA ASN A 24 11.86 -2.98 -9.16
C ASN A 24 13.12 -2.12 -9.41
N ARG A 25 13.26 -0.99 -8.72
CA ARG A 25 14.42 -0.09 -8.79
C ARG A 25 15.33 -0.17 -7.57
N LEU A 26 15.15 -1.17 -6.69
CA LEU A 26 16.10 -1.38 -5.59
C LEU A 26 17.54 -1.63 -6.06
N ILE A 27 17.72 -2.14 -7.28
CA ILE A 27 19.06 -2.35 -7.88
C ILE A 27 19.88 -1.05 -7.97
N GLU A 28 19.22 0.12 -8.02
CA GLU A 28 19.90 1.42 -8.04
C GLU A 28 20.71 1.67 -6.76
N LEU A 29 20.37 1.00 -5.65
CA LEU A 29 21.12 1.08 -4.39
C LEU A 29 22.57 0.60 -4.55
N VAL A 30 22.84 -0.33 -5.48
CA VAL A 30 24.21 -0.79 -5.80
C VAL A 30 25.06 0.38 -6.30
N TYR A 31 24.48 1.29 -7.08
CA TYR A 31 25.15 2.48 -7.58
C TYR A 31 25.16 3.61 -6.56
N LEU A 32 24.09 3.79 -5.79
CA LEU A 32 23.96 4.89 -4.83
C LEU A 32 24.82 4.68 -3.57
N GLN A 33 24.98 3.43 -3.10
CA GLN A 33 25.75 3.08 -1.89
C GLN A 33 25.44 4.04 -0.71
N PRO A 34 24.17 4.14 -0.27
CA PRO A 34 23.79 5.12 0.75
C PRO A 34 24.50 4.86 2.09
N SER A 35 25.00 5.91 2.72
CA SER A 35 25.50 5.88 4.09
C SER A 35 24.52 6.62 5.01
N LYS A 36 23.85 5.91 5.92
CA LYS A 36 22.84 6.47 6.85
C LYS A 36 21.64 7.10 6.12
N ALA A 37 20.95 6.32 5.30
CA ALA A 37 19.72 6.75 4.65
C ALA A 37 18.47 6.27 5.38
N ASP A 38 17.40 7.03 5.22
CA ASP A 38 16.04 6.65 5.62
C ASP A 38 15.24 6.26 4.37
N PHE A 39 14.46 5.19 4.46
CA PHE A 39 13.50 4.79 3.43
C PHE A 39 12.08 4.97 3.96
N ILE A 40 11.30 5.80 3.28
CA ILE A 40 9.90 6.03 3.61
C ILE A 40 9.04 5.16 2.69
N TYR A 41 8.40 4.14 3.24
CA TYR A 41 7.41 3.35 2.51
C TYR A 41 6.04 3.97 2.66
N SER A 42 5.59 4.58 1.56
CA SER A 42 4.29 5.21 1.42
C SER A 42 3.56 4.60 0.22
N SER A 43 3.21 3.32 0.34
CA SER A 43 2.43 2.58 -0.67
C SER A 43 1.24 1.87 0.00
N SER A 44 0.28 1.39 -0.79
CA SER A 44 -0.93 0.72 -0.31
C SER A 44 -0.66 -0.68 0.26
N GLU A 45 -1.61 -1.21 1.05
CA GLU A 45 -1.51 -2.54 1.72
C GLU A 45 -1.23 -3.66 0.72
N HIS A 46 -1.84 -3.62 -0.46
CA HIS A 46 -1.73 -4.67 -1.49
C HIS A 46 -0.34 -4.85 -2.11
N PHE A 47 0.63 -3.98 -1.80
CA PHE A 47 2.00 -4.09 -2.32
C PHE A 47 2.83 -5.02 -1.43
N LEU A 48 3.88 -4.54 -0.75
CA LEU A 48 4.78 -5.40 0.04
C LEU A 48 4.11 -6.07 1.25
N GLU A 49 2.91 -5.65 1.62
CA GLU A 49 2.16 -6.17 2.76
C GLU A 49 0.96 -7.02 2.36
N GLY A 50 0.72 -7.17 1.05
CA GLY A 50 -0.39 -7.92 0.52
C GLY A 50 -0.17 -9.43 0.66
N GLU A 51 -1.28 -10.17 0.73
CA GLU A 51 -1.26 -11.63 0.67
C GLU A 51 -0.57 -12.09 -0.61
N GLY A 52 0.41 -13.00 -0.49
CA GLY A 52 1.16 -13.54 -1.63
C GLY A 52 2.43 -12.78 -2.01
N ASN A 53 2.77 -11.69 -1.30
CA ASN A 53 3.98 -10.89 -1.54
C ASN A 53 5.09 -11.13 -0.50
N GLU A 54 5.08 -12.27 0.19
CA GLU A 54 6.01 -12.60 1.27
C GLU A 54 7.46 -12.72 0.77
N GLU A 55 7.65 -13.16 -0.47
CA GLU A 55 8.98 -13.23 -1.07
C GLU A 55 9.54 -11.85 -1.41
N GLU A 56 8.72 -10.99 -2.01
CA GLU A 56 9.06 -9.60 -2.33
C GLU A 56 9.42 -8.86 -1.06
N LYS A 57 8.61 -9.01 -0.01
CA LYS A 57 8.88 -8.42 1.31
C LYS A 57 10.23 -8.86 1.86
N LYS A 58 10.52 -10.17 1.86
CA LYS A 58 11.81 -10.71 2.31
C LYS A 58 12.99 -10.14 1.52
N ARG A 59 12.87 -10.06 0.19
CA ARG A 59 13.91 -9.48 -0.66
C ARG A 59 14.11 -8.01 -0.31
N TRP A 60 13.02 -7.24 -0.23
CA TRP A 60 13.06 -5.82 0.10
C TRP A 60 13.72 -5.58 1.48
N GLU A 61 13.36 -6.36 2.50
CA GLU A 61 13.97 -6.30 3.84
C GLU A 61 15.47 -6.64 3.81
N ALA A 62 15.87 -7.63 3.01
CA ALA A 62 17.27 -8.00 2.84
C ALA A 62 18.08 -6.86 2.20
N TRP A 63 17.52 -6.17 1.20
CA TRP A 63 18.14 -4.98 0.60
C TRP A 63 18.31 -3.87 1.64
N MET A 64 17.27 -3.52 2.40
CA MET A 64 17.38 -2.48 3.43
C MET A 64 18.44 -2.82 4.48
N LYS A 65 18.47 -4.07 4.93
CA LYS A 65 19.47 -4.56 5.88
C LYS A 65 20.88 -4.49 5.30
N HIS A 66 21.08 -4.91 4.06
CA HIS A 66 22.39 -4.92 3.41
C HIS A 66 22.99 -3.51 3.31
N PHE A 67 22.18 -2.52 2.97
CA PHE A 67 22.62 -1.13 2.85
C PHE A 67 22.53 -0.32 4.15
N GLY A 68 22.11 -0.93 5.26
CA GLY A 68 21.97 -0.25 6.55
C GLY A 68 20.95 0.89 6.53
N ILE A 69 19.88 0.75 5.73
CA ILE A 69 18.86 1.77 5.55
C ILE A 69 17.81 1.64 6.66
N LYS A 70 17.47 2.76 7.30
CA LYS A 70 16.43 2.80 8.32
C LYS A 70 15.05 2.91 7.67
N PHE A 71 14.16 1.99 8.03
CA PHE A 71 12.82 1.95 7.46
C PHE A 71 11.80 2.74 8.27
N HIS A 72 10.98 3.52 7.56
CA HIS A 72 9.81 4.21 8.11
C HIS A 72 8.59 3.83 7.30
N LYS A 73 7.57 3.30 7.98
CA LYS A 73 6.27 3.05 7.38
C LYS A 73 5.40 4.29 7.52
N ALA A 74 5.10 4.93 6.40
CA ALA A 74 4.19 6.07 6.29
C ALA A 74 3.00 5.67 5.41
N HIS A 75 2.24 4.69 5.90
CA HIS A 75 1.12 4.09 5.19
C HIS A 75 -0.17 4.89 5.42
N CYS A 76 -0.94 5.05 4.35
CA CYS A 76 -2.32 5.51 4.42
C CYS A 76 -3.16 4.53 3.59
N SER A 77 -4.20 3.96 4.19
CA SER A 77 -5.10 3.07 3.45
C SER A 77 -5.92 3.87 2.45
N GLY A 78 -6.07 3.34 1.23
CA GLY A 78 -6.98 3.88 0.23
C GLY A 78 -8.44 3.47 0.47
N HIS A 79 -8.71 2.60 1.45
CA HIS A 79 -10.05 2.13 1.78
C HIS A 79 -10.58 2.82 3.04
N ALA A 80 -11.89 3.06 3.07
CA ALA A 80 -12.57 3.55 4.25
C ALA A 80 -12.36 2.58 5.43
N SER A 81 -12.12 3.15 6.61
CA SER A 81 -12.05 2.36 7.84
C SER A 81 -13.39 1.71 8.15
N LYS A 82 -13.41 0.67 9.00
CA LYS A 82 -14.66 0.07 9.49
C LYS A 82 -15.61 1.11 10.09
N THR A 83 -15.08 2.02 10.91
CA THR A 83 -15.86 3.10 11.55
C THR A 83 -16.43 4.08 10.52
N ASP A 84 -15.68 4.38 9.46
CA ASP A 84 -16.18 5.22 8.37
C ASP A 84 -17.26 4.52 7.57
N LEU A 85 -17.09 3.23 7.26
CA LEU A 85 -18.11 2.42 6.58
C LEU A 85 -19.40 2.34 7.40
N GLU A 86 -19.31 2.05 8.70
CA GLU A 86 -20.45 2.04 9.62
C GLU A 86 -21.21 3.37 9.61
N ARG A 87 -20.47 4.48 9.67
CA ARG A 87 -21.04 5.83 9.60
C ARG A 87 -21.76 6.07 8.28
N VAL A 88 -21.11 5.78 7.15
CA VAL A 88 -21.69 5.97 5.81
C VAL A 88 -22.96 5.13 5.63
N ILE A 89 -22.93 3.85 6.02
CA ILE A 89 -24.10 2.97 5.93
C ILE A 89 -25.27 3.53 6.73
N LYS A 90 -24.99 4.04 7.94
CA LYS A 90 -26.01 4.62 8.82
C LYS A 90 -26.57 5.94 8.27
N GLU A 91 -25.71 6.81 7.74
CA GLU A 91 -26.11 8.11 7.19
C GLU A 91 -26.90 7.97 5.90
N VAL A 92 -26.48 7.08 5.00
CA VAL A 92 -27.19 6.80 3.74
C VAL A 92 -28.49 6.03 4.01
N ASN A 93 -28.50 5.17 5.02
CA ASN A 93 -29.63 4.30 5.38
C ASN A 93 -30.27 3.61 4.15
N PRO A 94 -29.49 2.78 3.42
CA PRO A 94 -29.99 2.17 2.19
C PRO A 94 -31.12 1.19 2.48
N GLU A 95 -32.03 0.97 1.52
CA GLU A 95 -33.04 -0.08 1.64
C GLU A 95 -32.41 -1.49 1.60
N VAL A 96 -31.38 -1.64 0.76
CA VAL A 96 -30.61 -2.87 0.57
C VAL A 96 -29.12 -2.55 0.56
N LEU A 97 -28.31 -3.31 1.30
CA LEU A 97 -26.85 -3.19 1.30
C LEU A 97 -26.20 -4.38 0.57
N ILE A 98 -25.41 -4.09 -0.46
CA ILE A 98 -24.71 -5.11 -1.27
C ILE A 98 -23.19 -4.95 -1.11
N PRO A 99 -22.54 -5.69 -0.20
CA PRO A 99 -21.09 -5.60 0.00
C PRO A 99 -20.34 -6.23 -1.18
N ILE A 100 -19.49 -5.43 -1.83
CA ILE A 100 -18.57 -5.84 -2.89
C ILE A 100 -17.13 -5.48 -2.51
N HIS A 101 -16.16 -6.07 -3.21
CA HIS A 101 -14.73 -5.81 -2.99
C HIS A 101 -14.27 -6.06 -1.53
N THR A 102 -14.78 -7.14 -0.92
CA THR A 102 -14.43 -7.60 0.43
C THR A 102 -14.37 -9.12 0.48
N ASN A 103 -13.44 -9.66 1.27
CA ASN A 103 -13.36 -11.10 1.55
C ASN A 103 -14.31 -11.53 2.69
N LYS A 104 -14.98 -10.58 3.35
CA LYS A 104 -15.88 -10.83 4.50
C LYS A 104 -17.22 -10.09 4.35
N PRO A 105 -18.01 -10.36 3.28
CA PRO A 105 -19.29 -9.68 3.06
C PRO A 105 -20.30 -9.92 4.19
N GLU A 106 -20.23 -11.08 4.87
CA GLU A 106 -21.10 -11.45 5.99
C GLU A 106 -21.00 -10.48 7.18
N GLU A 107 -19.86 -9.83 7.39
CA GLU A 107 -19.67 -8.87 8.48
C GLU A 107 -20.61 -7.66 8.38
N PHE A 108 -21.06 -7.33 7.17
CA PHE A 108 -21.96 -6.19 6.94
C PHE A 108 -23.37 -6.41 7.51
N LYS A 109 -23.77 -7.65 7.80
CA LYS A 109 -25.03 -7.96 8.51
C LYS A 109 -25.06 -7.39 9.94
N LYS A 110 -23.90 -7.05 10.50
CA LYS A 110 -23.81 -6.38 11.81
C LYS A 110 -24.15 -4.89 11.74
N PHE A 111 -24.11 -4.30 10.55
CA PHE A 111 -24.27 -2.86 10.34
C PHE A 111 -25.59 -2.50 9.65
N HIS A 112 -26.20 -3.45 8.94
CA HIS A 112 -27.45 -3.25 8.24
C HIS A 112 -28.32 -4.51 8.26
N PRO A 113 -29.64 -4.40 8.47
CA PRO A 113 -30.53 -5.57 8.57
C PRO A 113 -30.81 -6.26 7.23
N ASN A 114 -30.72 -5.55 6.10
CA ASN A 114 -31.05 -6.07 4.78
C ASN A 114 -29.82 -6.11 3.86
N VAL A 115 -29.01 -7.14 4.05
CA VAL A 115 -27.76 -7.35 3.30
C VAL A 115 -27.92 -8.47 2.28
N LEU A 116 -27.69 -8.16 1.00
CA LEU A 116 -27.64 -9.14 -0.07
C LEU A 116 -26.20 -9.39 -0.49
N ILE A 117 -25.76 -10.65 -0.37
CA ILE A 117 -24.38 -11.04 -0.68
C ILE A 117 -24.33 -11.58 -2.11
N PRO A 118 -23.62 -10.90 -3.02
CA PRO A 118 -23.58 -11.30 -4.41
C PRO A 118 -22.68 -12.52 -4.63
N GLU A 119 -23.10 -13.40 -5.52
CA GLU A 119 -22.30 -14.51 -6.00
C GLU A 119 -21.63 -14.16 -7.34
N LYS A 120 -20.33 -14.47 -7.47
CA LYS A 120 -19.56 -14.15 -8.68
C LYS A 120 -20.19 -14.76 -9.93
N GLY A 121 -20.53 -13.90 -10.90
CA GLY A 121 -21.08 -14.31 -12.19
C GLY A 121 -22.56 -14.66 -12.19
N LYS A 122 -23.27 -14.54 -11.05
CA LYS A 122 -24.72 -14.72 -10.99
C LYS A 122 -25.43 -13.37 -11.09
N LYS A 123 -26.57 -13.36 -11.80
CA LYS A 123 -27.49 -12.21 -11.81
C LYS A 123 -28.22 -12.17 -10.47
N MET A 124 -28.32 -10.96 -9.91
CA MET A 124 -29.13 -10.67 -8.73
C MET A 124 -30.32 -9.82 -9.16
N GLU A 125 -31.49 -10.10 -8.60
CA GLU A 125 -32.69 -9.28 -8.76
C GLU A 125 -32.96 -8.58 -7.43
N LEU A 126 -33.36 -7.30 -7.51
CA LEU A 126 -33.62 -6.43 -6.37
C LEU A 126 -35.12 -6.16 -6.26
#